data_AF-A0A843F6D0-F1
#
_entry.id   AF-A0A843F6D0-F1
#
_cell.length_a   1.000
_cell.length_b   1.000
_cell.length_c   1.000
_cell.angle_alpha   90.00
_cell.angle_beta   90.00
_cell.angle_gamma   90.00
#
_symmetry.space_group_name_H-M   'P 1'
#
loop_
_entity.id
_entity.type
_entity.pdbx_description
1 polymer ?
#
loop_
_entity_poly.entity_id
_entity_poly.type
_entity_poly.pdbx_seq_one_letter_code
_entity_poly.pdbx_strand_id
1 'polypeptide(L)'
;YGYSKDVLNIIERHIGAGITKEESSALGLFEKSYVPQSLEEKIVAHADNLISGTNEVDVDFVINKWESRMENPEDNIKRLIELDEELIQAFKDD
;
A
#
# COMPACT_ATOMS: atom_id res chain seq x y z
N TYR A 1 0.49 23.81 8.08
CA TYR A 1 1.44 22.87 8.70
C TYR A 1 2.67 22.74 7.81
N GLY A 2 3.85 22.53 8.41
CA GLY A 2 5.16 22.65 7.75
C GLY A 2 6.01 21.38 7.85
N TYR A 3 5.41 20.21 7.64
CA TYR A 3 6.17 18.96 7.53
C TYR A 3 7.03 18.96 6.27
N SER A 4 8.11 18.19 6.27
CA SER A 4 8.91 17.99 5.07
C SER A 4 8.07 17.32 3.98
N LYS A 5 8.46 17.52 2.73
CA LYS A 5 7.80 16.90 1.59
C LYS A 5 7.78 15.37 1.72
N ASP A 6 8.83 14.78 2.25
CA ASP A 6 8.94 13.32 2.41
C ASP A 6 7.88 12.78 3.37
N VAL A 7 7.64 13.46 4.50
CA VAL A 7 6.58 13.09 5.44
C VAL A 7 5.19 13.27 4.80
N LEU A 8 4.99 14.35 4.03
CA LEU A 8 3.72 14.56 3.32
C LEU A 8 3.48 13.46 2.28
N ASN A 9 4.52 13.02 1.56
CA ASN A 9 4.42 11.93 0.60
C ASN A 9 4.07 10.60 1.28
N ILE A 10 4.67 10.29 2.43
CA ILE A 10 4.32 9.09 3.23
C ILE A 10 2.83 9.13 3.59
N ILE A 11 2.36 10.27 4.12
CA ILE A 11 0.95 10.41 4.54
C ILE A 11 -0.01 10.18 3.37
N GLU A 12 0.31 10.59 2.15
CA GLU A 12 -0.62 10.39 1.04
C GLU A 12 -0.44 9.03 0.32
N ARG A 13 0.73 8.38 0.44
CA ARG A 13 1.06 7.15 -0.29
C ARG A 13 0.99 5.87 0.55
N HIS A 14 0.72 5.95 1.85
CA HIS A 14 0.71 4.78 2.75
C HIS A 14 -0.44 3.79 2.53
N ILE A 15 -1.52 4.17 1.84
CA ILE A 15 -2.72 3.35 1.81
C ILE A 15 -2.49 2.12 0.93
N GLY A 16 -2.63 0.93 1.54
CA GLY A 16 -2.57 -0.32 0.80
C GLY A 16 -1.21 -0.57 0.13
N ALA A 17 -1.23 -0.95 -1.14
CA ALA A 17 -0.05 -1.00 -2.01
C ALA A 17 0.07 0.25 -2.92
N GLY A 18 -0.61 1.33 -2.55
CA GLY A 18 -0.73 2.55 -3.33
C GLY A 18 -1.91 2.56 -4.30
N ILE A 19 -2.32 3.77 -4.68
CA ILE A 19 -3.42 4.05 -5.61
C ILE A 19 -2.85 4.70 -6.88
N THR A 20 -3.12 4.13 -8.05
CA THR A 20 -2.66 4.70 -9.34
C THR A 20 -3.41 5.98 -9.67
N LYS A 21 -2.92 6.69 -10.69
CA LYS A 21 -3.58 7.90 -11.15
C LYS A 21 -4.99 7.59 -11.67
N GLU A 22 -5.14 6.49 -12.39
CA GLU A 22 -6.40 6.02 -12.97
C GLU A 22 -7.39 5.62 -11.87
N GLU A 23 -6.93 4.87 -10.87
CA GLU A 23 -7.72 4.50 -9.69
C GLU A 23 -8.13 5.73 -8.89
N SER A 24 -7.23 6.71 -8.72
CA SER A 24 -7.53 7.94 -7.99
C SER A 24 -8.69 8.73 -8.62
N SER A 25 -8.74 8.75 -9.95
CA SER A 25 -9.82 9.38 -10.71
C SER A 25 -11.13 8.64 -10.50
N ALA A 26 -11.12 7.30 -10.56
CA ALA A 26 -12.30 6.47 -10.32
C ALA A 26 -12.85 6.61 -8.88
N LEU A 27 -11.98 6.87 -7.91
CA LEU A 27 -12.32 7.09 -6.50
C LEU A 27 -12.73 8.54 -6.18
N GLY A 28 -12.69 9.46 -7.16
CA GLY A 28 -13.00 10.88 -6.94
C GLY A 28 -11.95 11.62 -6.11
N LEU A 29 -10.72 11.10 -6.05
CA LEU A 29 -9.58 11.76 -5.41
C LEU A 29 -8.94 12.78 -6.37
N PHE A 30 -8.00 13.59 -5.85
CA PHE A 30 -7.17 14.40 -6.73
C PHE A 30 -6.38 13.51 -7.69
N GLU A 31 -6.41 13.85 -8.98
CA GLU A 31 -5.86 13.05 -10.08
C GLU A 31 -4.32 13.00 -10.03
N LYS A 32 -3.77 12.10 -9.23
CA LYS A 32 -2.33 11.84 -9.11
C LYS A 32 -2.05 10.41 -8.64
N SER A 33 -0.81 9.98 -8.79
CA SER A 33 -0.37 8.70 -8.24
C SER A 33 -0.07 8.83 -6.74
N TYR A 34 -0.65 7.91 -5.97
CA TYR A 34 -0.40 7.68 -4.55
C TYR A 34 0.37 6.36 -4.34
N VAL A 35 1.09 5.90 -5.38
CA VAL A 35 1.94 4.71 -5.27
C VAL A 35 3.23 5.08 -4.50
N PRO A 36 3.62 4.30 -3.47
CA PRO A 36 4.89 4.47 -2.77
C PRO A 36 6.08 4.50 -3.72
N GLN A 37 7.00 5.45 -3.54
CA GLN A 37 8.19 5.62 -4.38
C GLN A 37 9.49 5.43 -3.62
N SER A 38 9.60 6.01 -2.42
CA SER A 38 10.78 5.87 -1.56
C SER A 38 10.69 4.61 -0.68
N LEU A 39 11.82 4.17 -0.13
CA LEU A 39 11.86 3.04 0.79
C LEU A 39 11.02 3.33 2.04
N GLU A 40 11.10 4.55 2.57
CA GLU A 40 10.34 4.99 3.74
C GLU A 40 8.82 4.96 3.47
N GLU A 41 8.38 5.39 2.29
CA GLU A 41 6.98 5.27 1.86
C GLU A 41 6.54 3.81 1.80
N LYS A 42 7.38 2.94 1.22
CA LYS A 42 7.10 1.50 1.08
C LYS A 42 7.00 0.80 2.44
N ILE A 43 7.91 1.10 3.37
CA ILE A 43 7.89 0.56 4.73
C ILE A 43 6.57 0.89 5.44
N VAL A 44 6.12 2.14 5.35
CA VAL A 44 4.87 2.55 6.02
C VAL A 44 3.65 1.93 5.35
N ALA A 45 3.63 1.84 4.02
CA ALA A 45 2.56 1.17 3.29
C ALA A 45 2.48 -0.33 3.62
N HIS A 46 3.63 -1.00 3.72
CA HIS A 46 3.69 -2.41 4.13
C HIS A 46 3.20 -2.61 5.57
N ALA A 47 3.63 -1.76 6.50
CA ALA A 47 3.15 -1.80 7.88
C ALA A 47 1.62 -1.58 7.98
N ASP A 48 1.04 -0.69 7.16
CA ASP A 48 -0.42 -0.49 7.08
C ASP A 48 -1.15 -1.77 6.63
N ASN A 49 -0.59 -2.49 5.65
CA ASN A 49 -1.18 -3.75 5.18
C ASN A 49 -1.19 -4.84 6.25
N LEU A 50 -0.20 -4.88 7.14
CA LEU A 50 -0.10 -5.90 8.19
C LEU A 50 -0.97 -5.63 9.42
N ILE A 51 -1.78 -4.56 9.42
CA ILE A 51 -2.68 -4.22 10.53
C ILE A 51 -4.14 -4.08 10.04
N SER A 52 -5.06 -4.80 10.67
CA SER A 52 -6.50 -4.65 10.47
C SER A 52 -7.17 -4.19 11.76
N GLY A 53 -7.44 -2.88 11.85
CA GLY A 53 -7.95 -2.25 13.07
C GLY A 53 -6.88 -2.22 14.16
N THR A 54 -6.95 -3.15 15.11
CA THR A 54 -5.97 -3.30 16.20
C THR A 54 -5.26 -4.66 16.17
N ASN A 55 -5.54 -5.49 15.16
CA ASN A 55 -4.98 -6.82 15.06
C ASN A 55 -3.90 -6.86 13.98
N GLU A 56 -2.79 -7.53 14.29
CA GLU A 56 -1.81 -7.94 13.29
C GLU A 56 -2.42 -9.01 12.38
N VAL A 57 -2.19 -8.88 11.08
CA VAL A 57 -2.67 -9.78 10.03
C VAL A 57 -1.55 -10.08 9.05
N ASP A 58 -1.71 -11.15 8.27
CA ASP A 58 -0.81 -11.47 7.16
C ASP A 58 -1.34 -10.91 5.83
N VAL A 59 -0.50 -10.99 4.80
CA VAL A 59 -0.85 -10.54 3.45
C VAL A 59 -2.02 -11.35 2.87
N ASP A 60 -2.10 -12.65 3.16
CA ASP A 60 -3.20 -13.51 2.71
C ASP A 60 -4.56 -13.01 3.22
N PHE A 61 -4.64 -12.56 4.47
CA PHE A 61 -5.83 -11.94 5.02
C PHE A 61 -6.23 -10.68 4.23
N VAL A 62 -5.26 -9.83 3.88
CA VAL A 62 -5.50 -8.60 3.11
C VAL A 62 -6.00 -8.92 1.70
N ILE A 63 -5.39 -9.91 1.04
CA ILE A 63 -5.81 -10.40 -0.27
C ILE A 63 -7.27 -10.84 -0.24
N ASN A 64 -7.63 -11.75 0.66
CA ASN A 64 -9.00 -12.24 0.83
C ASN A 64 -10.00 -11.09 1.14
N LYS A 65 -9.57 -10.11 1.92
CA LYS A 65 -10.37 -8.92 2.25
C LYS A 65 -10.61 -8.04 1.01
N TRP A 66 -9.64 -7.89 0.13
CA TRP A 66 -9.78 -7.09 -1.09
C TRP A 66 -10.61 -7.81 -2.15
N GLU A 67 -10.39 -9.12 -2.34
CA GLU A 67 -11.19 -9.96 -3.24
C GLU A 67 -12.70 -9.93 -2.91
N SER A 68 -13.05 -9.85 -1.63
CA SER A 68 -14.45 -9.81 -1.19
C SER A 68 -15.10 -8.42 -1.27
N ARG A 69 -14.34 -7.34 -1.52
CA ARG A 69 -14.82 -5.96 -1.39
C ARG A 69 -14.64 -5.10 -2.65
N MET A 70 -13.80 -5.53 -3.58
CA MET A 70 -13.45 -4.78 -4.78
C MET A 70 -13.91 -5.55 -6.02
N GLU A 71 -14.33 -4.84 -7.06
CA GLU A 71 -14.85 -5.46 -8.28
C GLU A 71 -13.74 -6.08 -9.15
N ASN A 72 -12.56 -5.44 -9.20
CA ASN A 72 -11.40 -5.88 -9.98
C ASN A 72 -10.11 -5.69 -9.15
N PRO A 73 -9.85 -6.58 -8.16
CA PRO A 73 -8.75 -6.42 -7.21
C PRO A 73 -7.39 -6.84 -7.77
N GLU A 74 -7.31 -7.44 -8.96
CA GLU A 74 -6.14 -8.19 -9.44
C GLU A 74 -4.87 -7.34 -9.47
N ASP A 75 -4.95 -6.13 -10.03
CA ASP A 75 -3.81 -5.22 -10.11
C ASP A 75 -3.37 -4.71 -8.73
N ASN A 76 -4.33 -4.53 -7.80
CA ASN A 76 -4.04 -4.09 -6.44
C ASN A 76 -3.35 -5.21 -5.65
N ILE A 77 -3.86 -6.44 -5.74
CA ILE A 77 -3.29 -7.64 -5.12
C ILE A 77 -1.88 -7.88 -5.66
N LYS A 78 -1.67 -7.74 -6.97
CA LYS A 78 -0.34 -7.89 -7.56
C LYS A 78 0.66 -6.91 -6.94
N ARG A 79 0.31 -5.62 -6.83
CA ARG A 79 1.19 -4.60 -6.21
C ARG A 79 1.46 -4.90 -4.73
N LEU A 80 0.46 -5.42 -4.01
CA LEU A 80 0.60 -5.81 -2.61
C LEU A 80 1.63 -6.92 -2.43
N ILE A 81 1.56 -7.97 -3.26
CA ILE A 81 2.50 -9.08 -3.23
C ILE A 81 3.91 -8.60 -3.59
N GLU A 82 4.04 -7.79 -4.65
CA GLU A 82 5.33 -7.24 -5.06
C GLU A 82 5.98 -6.39 -3.96
N LEU A 83 5.20 -5.56 -3.26
CA LEU A 83 5.66 -4.74 -2.13
C LEU A 83 6.10 -5.58 -0.93
N ASP A 84 5.31 -6.60 -0.57
CA ASP A 84 5.62 -7.52 0.52
C ASP A 84 6.89 -8.32 0.24
N GLU A 85 6.99 -8.89 -0.97
CA GLU A 85 8.17 -9.63 -1.40
C GLU A 85 9.42 -8.77 -1.40
N GLU A 86 9.34 -7.52 -1.90
CA GLU A 86 10.47 -6.57 -1.91
C GLU A 86 11.05 -6.36 -0.51
N LEU A 87 10.18 -6.15 0.49
CA LEU A 87 10.62 -5.81 1.85
C LEU A 87 11.00 -7.05 2.67
N ILE A 88 10.28 -8.17 2.51
CA ILE A 88 10.60 -9.41 3.23
C ILE A 88 11.85 -10.09 2.67
N GLN A 89 12.22 -9.86 1.40
CA GLN A 89 13.42 -10.42 0.80
C GLN A 89 14.69 -10.14 1.63
N ALA A 90 14.75 -8.99 2.30
CA ALA A 90 15.87 -8.63 3.18
C ALA A 90 16.10 -9.62 4.35
N PHE A 91 15.09 -10.43 4.69
CA PHE A 91 15.12 -11.38 5.81
C PHE A 91 15.17 -12.85 5.36
N LYS A 92 15.20 -13.16 4.05
CA LYS A 92 15.17 -14.55 3.53
C LYS A 92 16.54 -15.23 3.48
N ASP A 93 17.63 -14.46 3.63
CA ASP A 93 19.01 -14.96 3.57
C ASP A 93 19.68 -15.13 4.96
N ASP A 94 18.94 -14.89 6.05
CA ASP A 94 19.34 -15.10 7.45
C ASP A 94 18.69 -16.37 8.06
#